data_AF-A0A966FEW6-F1
#
_entry.id   AF-A0A966FEW6-F1
#
_cell.length_a   1.000
_cell.length_b   1.000
_cell.length_c   1.000
_cell.angle_alpha   90.00
_cell.angle_beta   90.00
_cell.angle_gamma   90.00
#
_symmetry.space_group_name_H-M   'P 1'
#
loop_
_entity.id
_entity.type
_entity.pdbx_description
1 polymer ?
#
loop_
_entity_poly.entity_id
_entity_poly.type
_entity_poly.pdbx_seq_one_letter_code
_entity_poly.pdbx_strand_id
1 'polypeptide(L)' 'LERRGVTVDTAMRLVRYFGGDVQTWMNLQTAFEVKVAQKNLTTKIQEEVMPMAG' A
#
# COMPACT_ATOMS: atom_id res chain seq x y z
N LEU A 1 -18.08 -4.82 4.67
CA LEU A 1 -16.84 -5.37 5.26
C LEU A 1 -15.71 -4.43 4.91
N GLU A 2 -15.25 -3.62 5.86
CA GLU A 2 -14.06 -2.78 5.68
C GLU A 2 -12.85 -3.69 5.43
N ARG A 3 -12.10 -3.47 4.35
CA ARG A 3 -10.81 -4.12 4.16
C ARG A 3 -9.86 -3.53 5.18
N ARG A 4 -9.58 -4.27 6.25
CA ARG A 4 -8.58 -3.88 7.24
C ARG A 4 -7.20 -4.19 6.64
N GLY A 5 -6.51 -3.15 6.22
CA GLY A 5 -5.10 -3.25 5.82
C GLY A 5 -4.23 -3.68 6.99
N VAL A 6 -3.00 -4.09 6.70
CA VAL A 6 -2.00 -4.39 7.72
C VAL A 6 -1.56 -3.08 8.39
N THR A 7 -1.86 -2.92 9.68
CA THR A 7 -1.33 -1.83 10.51
C THR A 7 0.03 -2.19 11.09
N VAL A 8 0.76 -1.21 11.65
CA VAL A 8 2.04 -1.46 12.34
C VAL A 8 1.89 -2.45 13.51
N ASP A 9 0.83 -2.35 14.33
CA ASP A 9 0.52 -3.34 15.38
C ASP A 9 0.31 -4.73 14.80
N THR A 10 -0.43 -4.83 13.69
CA THR A 10 -0.66 -6.12 13.01
C THR A 10 0.66 -6.69 12.47
N ALA A 11 1.50 -5.86 11.86
CA ALA A 11 2.80 -6.27 11.36
C ALA A 11 3.72 -6.78 12.49
N MET A 12 3.74 -6.11 13.66
CA MET A 12 4.49 -6.59 14.82
C MET A 12 4.01 -7.96 15.31
N ARG A 13 2.69 -8.19 15.32
CA ARG A 13 2.12 -9.51 15.66
C ARG A 13 2.50 -10.58 14.64
N LEU A 14 2.50 -10.24 13.35
CA LEU A 14 2.92 -11.14 12.27
C LEU A 14 4.40 -11.50 12.38
N VAL A 15 5.27 -10.54 12.70
CA VAL A 15 6.69 -10.81 13.00
C VAL A 15 6.83 -11.76 14.18
N ARG A 16 6.08 -11.53 15.26
CA ARG A 16 6.14 -12.39 16.44
C ARG A 16 5.74 -13.83 16.15
N TYR A 17 4.77 -14.02 15.25
CA TYR A 17 4.18 -15.33 14.97
C TYR A 17 4.87 -16.07 13.81
N PHE A 18 5.17 -15.38 12.70
CA PHE A 18 5.71 -15.96 11.47
C PHE A 18 7.19 -15.64 11.24
N GLY A 19 7.78 -14.70 11.99
CA GLY A 19 9.12 -14.18 11.74
C GLY A 19 9.15 -13.11 10.63
N GLY A 20 10.37 -12.82 10.16
CA GLY A 20 10.62 -11.70 9.24
C GLY A 20 10.73 -10.37 9.98
N ASP A 21 10.33 -9.28 9.32
CA ASP A 21 10.40 -7.92 9.85
C ASP A 21 9.15 -7.09 9.52
N VAL A 22 8.93 -6.01 10.26
CA VAL A 22 7.75 -5.14 10.13
C VAL A 22 7.68 -4.49 8.75
N GLN A 23 8.82 -4.09 8.18
CA GLN A 23 8.87 -3.41 6.89
C GLN A 23 8.43 -4.33 5.76
N THR A 24 8.80 -5.61 5.80
CA THR A 24 8.33 -6.62 4.84
C THR A 24 6.80 -6.68 4.80
N TRP A 25 6.14 -6.74 5.96
CA TRP A 25 4.67 -6.78 6.02
C TRP A 25 4.02 -5.48 5.57
N MET A 26 4.59 -4.34 5.93
CA MET A 26 4.11 -3.03 5.47
C MET A 26 4.29 -2.85 3.96
N ASN A 27 5.38 -3.35 3.37
CA ASN A 27 5.61 -3.30 1.94
C ASN A 27 4.55 -4.06 1.14
N LEU A 28 4.06 -5.20 1.68
CA LEU A 28 2.95 -5.94 1.06
C LEU A 28 1.65 -5.13 1.06
N GLN A 29 1.35 -4.44 2.17
CA GLN A 29 0.22 -3.53 2.24
C GLN A 29 0.35 -2.39 1.21
N THR A 30 1.50 -1.72 1.18
CA THR A 30 1.77 -0.64 0.23
C THR A 30 1.65 -1.11 -1.22
N ALA A 31 2.22 -2.27 -1.56
CA ALA A 31 2.15 -2.82 -2.92
C ALA A 31 0.70 -3.10 -3.35
N PHE A 32 -0.12 -3.61 -2.43
CA PHE A 32 -1.55 -3.81 -2.68
C PHE A 32 -2.27 -2.48 -2.91
N GLU A 33 -2.03 -1.48 -2.07
CA GLU A 33 -2.63 -0.15 -2.18
C GLU A 33 -2.27 0.53 -3.50
N VAL A 34 -1.00 0.49 -3.89
CA VAL A 34 -0.53 1.01 -5.18
C VAL A 34 -1.25 0.32 -6.34
N LYS A 35 -1.35 -1.01 -6.34
CA LYS A 35 -2.02 -1.76 -7.41
C LYS A 35 -3.51 -1.40 -7.53
N VAL A 36 -4.19 -1.21 -6.40
CA VAL A 36 -5.60 -0.80 -6.38
C VAL A 36 -5.73 0.66 -6.84
N ALA A 37 -4.86 1.55 -6.37
CA ALA A 37 -4.86 2.95 -6.77
C ALA A 37 -4.59 3.12 -8.27
N GLN A 38 -3.62 2.39 -8.84
CA GLN A 38 -3.34 2.40 -10.28
C GLN A 38 -4.56 1.99 -11.09
N LYS A 39 -5.32 0.98 -10.65
CA LYS A 39 -6.54 0.57 -11.35
C LYS A 39 -7.63 1.66 -11.32
N ASN A 40 -7.70 2.44 -10.26
CA ASN A 40 -8.86 3.32 -9.99
C ASN A 40 -8.58 4.80 -10.27
N LEU A 41 -7.33 5.24 -10.18
CA LEU A 41 -6.97 6.67 -10.12
C LEU A 41 -6.02 7.11 -11.23
N THR A 42 -5.40 6.18 -11.97
CA THR A 42 -4.38 6.55 -12.97
C THR A 42 -4.90 7.53 -14.02
N THR A 43 -6.05 7.27 -14.64
CA THR A 43 -6.62 8.17 -15.66
C THR A 43 -6.93 9.54 -15.07
N LYS A 44 -7.56 9.58 -13.90
CA LYS A 44 -7.91 10.84 -13.22
C LYS A 44 -6.67 11.68 -12.90
N ILE A 45 -5.62 11.05 -12.37
CA ILE A 45 -4.36 11.75 -12.05
C ILE A 45 -3.70 12.31 -13.31
N GLN A 46 -3.73 11.59 -14.43
CA GLN A 46 -3.15 12.07 -15.70
C GLN A 46 -3.88 13.29 -16.27
N GLU A 47 -5.19 13.39 -16.05
CA GLU A 47 -5.99 14.54 -16.49
C GLU A 47 -5.83 15.76 -15.57
N GLU A 48 -5.71 15.54 -14.26
CA GLU A 48 -5.68 16.60 -13.25
C GLU A 48 -4.28 17.14 -12.94
N VAL A 49 -3.21 16.35 -13.16
CA VAL A 49 -1.84 16.68 -12.72
C VAL A 49 -0.90 16.76 -13.92
N MET A 50 -0.43 17.96 -14.25
CA MET A 50 0.63 18.17 -15.23
C MET A 50 2.02 17.87 -14.62
N PRO A 51 2.89 17.08 -15.29
CA PRO A 51 4.26 16.88 -14.85
C PRO A 51 5.04 18.19 -14.89
N MET A 52 5.82 18.48 -13.84
CA MET A 52 6.64 19.70 -13.76
C MET A 52 7.81 19.71 -14.75
N ALA A 53 8.20 18.55 -15.27
CA ALA A 53 9.31 18.38 -16.23
C ALA A 53 8.82 18.17 -17.68
N GLY A 54 7.70 18.81 -18.04
CA GLY A 54 7.17 18.86 -19.40
C GLY A 54 7.73 20.05 -20.18
#